data_AF-A0A2D5ZU06-F1
#
_entry.id   AF-A0A2D5ZU06-F1
#
_cell.length_a   1.000
_cell.length_b   1.000
_cell.length_c   1.000
_cell.angle_alpha   90.00
_cell.angle_beta   90.00
_cell.angle_gamma   90.00
#
_symmetry.space_group_name_H-M   'P 1'
#
loop_
_entity.id
_entity.type
_entity.pdbx_description
1 polymer ?
#
loop_
_entity_poly.entity_id
_entity_poly.type
_entity_poly.pdbx_seq_one_letter_code
_entity_poly.pdbx_strand_id
1 'polypeptide(L)'
;MKSLLLGLIVLASASFASADTPVVAESTDVSFTLRHIRDDGARVYYAADVVERAAERILEALGATDINVRVRGGVGVGEVSPFSRIRARFSRPVATTGATELLGSFQEFDFAGRNSRSGSFGNGMDCHLFKELFRVIKTKFAIQYLQESYRCYSSFGRFDVRGEVLAFADAGNFVSLQ
;
A
#
# COMPACT_ATOMS: atom_id res chain seq x y z
N MET A 1 -46.99 24.53 -58.44
CA MET A 1 -46.95 24.77 -56.98
C MET A 1 -46.45 23.46 -56.35
N LYS A 2 -45.14 23.21 -56.26
CA LYS A 2 -44.23 23.54 -55.13
C LYS A 2 -44.88 23.30 -53.76
N SER A 3 -44.59 22.16 -53.13
CA SER A 3 -43.60 22.10 -52.04
C SER A 3 -43.48 20.68 -51.46
N LEU A 4 -42.25 20.18 -51.48
CA LEU A 4 -41.75 19.04 -50.71
C LEU A 4 -41.79 19.38 -49.21
N LEU A 5 -42.16 18.41 -48.37
CA LEU A 5 -41.91 18.47 -46.93
C LEU A 5 -41.11 17.22 -46.53
N LEU A 6 -39.81 17.45 -46.39
CA LEU A 6 -38.81 16.50 -45.93
C LEU A 6 -38.82 16.50 -44.38
N GLY A 7 -39.24 15.39 -43.77
CA GLY A 7 -39.16 15.20 -42.32
C GLY A 7 -37.77 14.71 -41.93
N LEU A 8 -36.95 15.60 -41.35
CA LEU A 8 -35.62 15.30 -40.82
C LEU A 8 -35.78 14.66 -39.42
N ILE A 9 -35.64 13.33 -39.32
CA ILE A 9 -35.57 12.62 -38.04
C ILE A 9 -34.14 12.72 -37.53
N VAL A 10 -33.91 13.51 -36.49
CA VAL A 10 -32.63 13.61 -35.79
C VAL A 10 -32.52 12.43 -34.82
N LEU A 11 -31.68 11.45 -35.16
CA LEU A 11 -31.22 10.40 -34.24
C LEU A 11 -30.21 11.02 -33.26
N ALA A 12 -30.64 11.31 -32.04
CA ALA A 12 -29.75 11.63 -30.94
C ALA A 12 -29.14 10.32 -30.41
N SER A 13 -27.96 9.95 -30.93
CA SER A 13 -27.12 8.93 -30.31
C SER A 13 -26.51 9.51 -29.03
N ALA A 14 -27.08 9.15 -27.87
CA ALA A 14 -26.47 9.40 -26.58
C ALA A 14 -25.27 8.44 -26.43
N SER A 15 -24.07 8.94 -26.72
CA SER A 15 -22.84 8.26 -26.35
C SER A 15 -22.73 8.30 -24.82
N PHE A 16 -23.03 7.18 -24.16
CA PHE A 16 -22.66 6.99 -22.76
C PHE A 16 -21.13 6.82 -22.72
N ALA A 17 -20.41 7.92 -22.49
CA ALA A 17 -19.03 7.82 -22.05
C ALA A 17 -19.02 7.03 -20.73
N SER A 18 -18.30 5.91 -20.68
CA SER A 18 -17.96 5.26 -19.42
C SER A 18 -17.21 6.28 -18.58
N ALA A 19 -17.91 6.89 -17.61
CA ALA A 19 -17.26 7.73 -16.64
C ALA A 19 -16.40 6.80 -15.78
N ASP A 20 -15.10 6.72 -16.10
CA ASP A 20 -14.08 6.27 -15.16
C ASP A 20 -14.25 7.15 -13.91
N THR A 21 -14.91 6.62 -12.88
CA THR A 21 -15.09 7.39 -11.66
C THR A 21 -13.71 7.63 -11.06
N PRO A 22 -13.42 8.86 -10.64
CA PRO A 22 -12.09 9.20 -10.17
C PRO A 22 -11.79 8.45 -8.86
N VAL A 23 -10.69 7.71 -8.85
CA VAL A 23 -10.02 7.33 -7.61
C VAL A 23 -9.46 8.62 -7.00
N VAL A 24 -9.85 8.92 -5.77
CA VAL A 24 -9.43 10.15 -5.08
C VAL A 24 -8.36 9.84 -4.04
N ALA A 25 -7.49 10.80 -3.78
CA ALA A 25 -6.51 10.71 -2.71
C ALA A 25 -7.17 11.04 -1.35
N GLU A 26 -7.08 10.13 -0.39
CA GLU A 26 -7.52 10.35 0.99
C GLU A 26 -6.31 10.42 1.92
N SER A 27 -6.18 11.52 2.67
CA SER A 27 -5.17 11.64 3.72
C SER A 27 -5.53 10.77 4.91
N THR A 28 -4.61 9.89 5.29
CA THR A 28 -4.75 8.92 6.37
C THR A 28 -3.67 9.15 7.43
N ASP A 29 -4.04 9.02 8.70
CA ASP A 29 -3.13 9.07 9.85
C ASP A 29 -3.30 7.76 10.64
N VAL A 30 -2.20 7.04 10.87
CA VAL A 30 -2.18 5.81 11.67
C VAL A 30 -1.12 5.91 12.74
N SER A 31 -1.45 5.42 13.94
CA SER A 31 -0.50 5.34 15.02
C SER A 31 -0.58 4.00 15.76
N PHE A 32 0.57 3.40 16.01
CA PHE A 32 0.66 2.07 16.61
C PHE A 32 2.02 1.85 17.30
N THR A 33 2.12 0.76 18.05
CA THR A 33 3.34 0.34 18.74
C THR A 33 3.79 -1.00 18.16
N LEU A 34 5.10 -1.15 17.91
CA LEU A 34 5.64 -2.43 17.47
C LEU A 34 5.62 -3.43 18.61
N ARG A 35 5.23 -4.66 18.29
CA ARG A 35 5.57 -5.79 19.14
C ARG A 35 7.11 -5.89 19.18
N HIS A 36 7.66 -6.10 20.38
CA HIS A 36 9.11 -6.25 20.61
C HIS A 36 9.48 -7.69 20.97
N ILE A 37 8.52 -8.62 20.90
CA ILE A 37 8.70 -10.05 21.15
C ILE A 37 8.46 -10.79 19.84
N ARG A 38 9.50 -11.45 19.34
CA ARG A 38 9.44 -12.25 18.12
C ARG A 38 8.64 -13.54 18.33
N ASP A 39 8.36 -14.23 17.22
CA ASP A 39 7.62 -15.50 17.22
C ASP A 39 8.34 -16.62 18.02
N ASP A 40 9.66 -16.51 18.20
CA ASP A 40 10.49 -17.40 19.02
C ASP A 40 10.59 -16.96 20.51
N GLY A 41 9.88 -15.89 20.90
CA GLY A 41 9.90 -15.34 22.25
C GLY A 41 11.07 -14.39 22.54
N ALA A 42 12.01 -14.20 21.61
CA ALA A 42 13.14 -13.30 21.81
C ALA A 42 12.70 -11.83 21.81
N ARG A 43 13.35 -11.01 22.65
CA ARG A 43 13.20 -9.55 22.63
C ARG A 43 13.99 -8.95 21.48
N VAL A 44 13.39 -7.99 20.78
CA VAL A 44 14.03 -7.24 19.70
C VAL A 44 13.84 -5.75 19.84
N TYR A 45 14.87 -5.03 19.41
CA TYR A 45 14.92 -3.58 19.37
C TYR A 45 15.41 -3.17 17.98
N TYR A 46 14.76 -2.19 17.39
CA TYR A 46 15.10 -1.66 16.07
C TYR A 46 15.57 -0.23 16.22
N ALA A 47 16.46 0.26 15.36
CA ALA A 47 16.72 1.68 15.32
C ALA A 47 15.52 2.43 14.70
N ALA A 48 15.27 3.66 15.15
CA ALA A 48 14.09 4.42 14.71
C ALA A 48 14.09 4.64 13.18
N ASP A 49 15.25 4.96 12.62
CA ASP A 49 15.46 5.16 11.20
C ASP A 49 15.23 3.87 10.39
N VAL A 50 15.56 2.69 10.95
CA VAL A 50 15.25 1.39 10.34
C VAL A 50 13.74 1.16 10.28
N VAL A 51 13.02 1.49 11.35
CA VAL A 51 11.56 1.38 11.41
C VAL A 51 10.88 2.34 10.44
N GLU A 52 11.34 3.60 10.39
CA GLU A 52 10.80 4.62 9.49
C GLU A 52 10.99 4.20 8.02
N ARG A 53 12.21 3.84 7.62
CA ARG A 53 12.49 3.34 6.26
C ARG A 53 11.66 2.11 5.91
N ALA A 54 11.51 1.16 6.84
CA ALA A 54 10.71 -0.04 6.59
C ALA A 54 9.23 0.28 6.36
N ALA A 55 8.67 1.21 7.15
CA ALA A 55 7.28 1.63 7.02
C ALA A 55 7.03 2.42 5.72
N GLU A 56 7.93 3.35 5.37
CA GLU A 56 7.87 4.11 4.11
C GLU A 56 7.83 3.18 2.91
N ARG A 57 8.72 2.19 2.88
CA ARG A 57 8.76 1.21 1.79
C ARG A 57 7.50 0.39 1.64
N ILE A 58 6.86 -0.01 2.74
CA ILE A 58 5.57 -0.71 2.69
C ILE A 58 4.49 0.22 2.15
N LEU A 59 4.48 1.50 2.56
CA LEU A 59 3.51 2.48 2.09
C LEU A 59 3.66 2.77 0.60
N GLU A 60 4.88 3.00 0.12
CA GLU A 60 5.19 3.21 -1.30
C GLU A 60 4.75 2.02 -2.16
N ALA A 61 5.05 0.80 -1.70
CA ALA A 61 4.67 -0.43 -2.39
C ALA A 61 3.15 -0.63 -2.49
N LEU A 62 2.40 -0.10 -1.53
CA LEU A 62 0.94 -0.12 -1.55
C LEU A 62 0.33 1.09 -2.28
N GLY A 63 1.17 1.88 -2.96
CA GLY A 63 0.74 3.02 -3.78
C GLY A 63 0.40 4.28 -2.98
N ALA A 64 0.86 4.41 -1.73
CA ALA A 64 0.69 5.65 -0.98
C ALA A 64 1.65 6.75 -1.43
N THR A 65 1.21 8.00 -1.27
CA THR A 65 1.96 9.22 -1.55
C THR A 65 1.95 10.14 -0.33
N ASP A 66 2.66 11.28 -0.39
CA ASP A 66 2.75 12.27 0.70
C ASP A 66 3.14 11.65 2.07
N ILE A 67 4.07 10.69 2.02
CA ILE A 67 4.40 9.85 3.17
C ILE A 67 5.24 10.63 4.18
N ASN A 68 4.82 10.57 5.45
CA ASN A 68 5.59 11.03 6.58
C ASN A 68 5.49 10.00 7.71
N VAL A 69 6.59 9.30 8.00
CA VAL A 69 6.68 8.36 9.12
C VAL A 69 7.56 8.97 10.21
N ARG A 70 7.11 8.85 11.47
CA ARG A 70 7.86 9.29 12.64
C ARG A 70 7.74 8.30 13.77
N VAL A 71 8.86 7.97 14.40
CA VAL A 71 8.91 7.21 15.65
C VAL A 71 9.09 8.16 16.84
N ARG A 72 8.31 7.95 17.92
CA ARG A 72 8.38 8.73 19.16
C ARG A 72 8.47 7.79 20.38
N GLY A 73 9.20 8.16 21.43
CA GLY A 73 9.21 7.43 22.71
C GLY A 73 10.29 6.37 22.90
N GLY A 74 11.46 6.54 22.27
CA GLY A 74 12.64 5.68 22.49
C GLY A 74 13.32 5.91 23.84
N VAL A 75 14.07 4.91 24.32
CA VAL A 75 14.80 4.95 25.62
C VAL A 75 16.27 5.35 25.51
N GLY A 76 16.80 5.60 24.31
CA GLY A 76 18.20 5.99 24.13
C GLY A 76 18.65 5.93 22.67
N VAL A 77 19.90 6.33 22.44
CA VAL A 77 20.52 6.38 21.10
C VAL A 77 20.54 4.97 20.50
N GLY A 78 19.80 4.76 19.41
CA GLY A 78 19.86 3.54 18.59
C GLY A 78 18.76 2.49 18.80
N GLU A 79 17.88 2.62 19.79
CA GLU A 79 16.88 1.59 20.10
C GLU A 79 15.44 2.13 20.25
N VAL A 80 14.52 1.50 19.53
CA VAL A 80 13.07 1.64 19.64
C VAL A 80 12.62 0.87 20.87
N SER A 81 12.17 1.61 21.87
CA SER A 81 11.56 1.07 23.09
C SER A 81 10.30 0.25 22.76
N PRO A 82 9.93 -0.74 23.60
CA PRO A 82 8.58 -1.32 23.64
C PRO A 82 7.45 -0.29 23.68
N PHE A 83 7.75 0.92 24.14
CA PHE A 83 6.80 2.03 24.27
C PHE A 83 6.86 3.03 23.11
N SER A 84 7.76 2.80 22.14
CA SER A 84 7.86 3.66 20.98
C SER A 84 6.58 3.58 20.16
N ARG A 85 6.03 4.75 19.86
CA ARG A 85 4.85 4.93 19.02
C ARG A 85 5.31 5.36 17.64
N ILE A 86 4.94 4.57 16.64
CA ILE A 86 5.04 4.93 15.23
C ILE A 86 3.80 5.75 14.89
N ARG A 87 4.01 6.83 14.14
CA ARG A 87 2.96 7.58 13.48
C ARG A 87 3.29 7.68 12.00
N ALA A 88 2.37 7.28 11.14
CA ALA A 88 2.49 7.43 9.70
C ALA A 88 1.32 8.26 9.19
N ARG A 89 1.63 9.31 8.44
CA ARG A 89 0.68 10.09 7.66
C ARG A 89 0.98 9.89 6.19
N PHE A 90 -0.04 9.65 5.38
CA PHE A 90 0.12 9.39 3.95
C PHE A 90 -1.21 9.61 3.21
N SER A 91 -1.13 9.82 1.92
CA SER A 91 -2.27 9.84 1.00
C SER A 91 -2.41 8.46 0.36
N ARG A 92 -3.64 7.95 0.26
CA ARG A 92 -3.92 6.63 -0.36
C ARG A 92 -5.05 6.74 -1.39
N PRO A 93 -5.10 5.84 -2.38
CA PRO A 93 -6.22 5.77 -3.30
C PRO A 93 -7.46 5.24 -2.60
N VAL A 94 -8.60 5.90 -2.86
CA VAL A 94 -9.92 5.49 -2.39
C VAL A 94 -10.89 5.52 -3.55
N ALA A 95 -11.53 4.38 -3.79
CA ALA A 95 -12.54 4.24 -4.83
C ALA A 95 -13.83 4.91 -4.35
N THR A 96 -14.48 5.64 -5.25
CA THR A 96 -15.82 6.14 -5.02
C THR A 96 -16.82 5.03 -5.33
N THR A 97 -17.82 4.83 -4.47
CA THR A 97 -18.82 3.79 -4.68
C THR A 97 -19.80 4.23 -5.76
N GLY A 98 -19.77 3.60 -6.93
CA GLY A 98 -20.85 3.68 -7.90
C GLY A 98 -21.78 2.49 -7.74
N ALA A 99 -22.91 2.69 -7.04
CA ALA A 99 -24.07 1.80 -6.85
C ALA A 99 -23.86 0.32 -6.41
N THR A 100 -22.78 -0.38 -6.79
CA THR A 100 -22.58 -1.81 -6.47
C THR A 100 -21.14 -2.32 -6.57
N GLU A 101 -20.17 -1.58 -7.11
CA GLU A 101 -18.78 -2.06 -7.25
C GLU A 101 -17.74 -0.99 -6.86
N LEU A 102 -16.59 -1.44 -6.34
CA LEU A 102 -15.41 -0.61 -6.15
C LEU A 102 -14.90 -0.20 -7.54
N LEU A 103 -15.14 1.04 -7.93
CA LEU A 103 -14.66 1.55 -9.21
C LEU A 103 -13.22 2.06 -9.05
N GLY A 104 -12.27 1.34 -9.64
CA GLY A 104 -10.86 1.73 -9.69
C GLY A 104 -9.94 0.60 -10.17
N SER A 105 -8.75 0.97 -10.64
CA SER A 105 -7.74 0.01 -11.11
C SER A 105 -6.99 -0.59 -9.92
N PHE A 106 -6.76 -1.89 -9.95
CA PHE A 106 -5.96 -2.60 -8.95
C PHE A 106 -4.60 -2.95 -9.54
N GLN A 107 -3.55 -2.79 -8.75
CA GLN A 107 -2.16 -3.00 -9.15
C GLN A 107 -1.51 -4.06 -8.26
N GLU A 108 -0.71 -4.93 -8.88
CA GLU A 108 0.05 -5.94 -8.18
C GLU A 108 1.16 -5.30 -7.32
N PHE A 109 1.34 -5.84 -6.11
CA PHE A 109 2.51 -5.61 -5.27
C PHE A 109 3.11 -6.95 -4.82
N ASP A 110 4.44 -7.00 -4.68
CA ASP A 110 5.18 -8.18 -4.19
C ASP A 110 6.29 -7.77 -3.21
N PHE A 111 6.21 -8.33 -2.00
CA PHE A 111 7.21 -8.25 -0.94
C PHE A 111 7.94 -9.59 -0.79
N ALA A 112 8.85 -9.95 -1.70
CA ALA A 112 9.64 -11.18 -1.60
C ALA A 112 11.00 -10.97 -0.90
N GLY A 113 11.09 -11.42 0.36
CA GLY A 113 12.23 -11.25 1.28
C GLY A 113 13.19 -12.45 1.38
N ARG A 114 13.53 -13.13 0.27
CA ARG A 114 14.58 -14.16 0.26
C ARG A 114 15.49 -13.98 -0.94
N ASN A 115 16.75 -13.57 -0.72
CA ASN A 115 17.85 -13.67 -1.71
C ASN A 115 17.44 -13.32 -3.15
N SER A 116 16.50 -12.40 -3.31
CA SER A 116 15.97 -12.13 -4.62
C SER A 116 16.93 -11.13 -5.20
N ARG A 117 17.76 -11.60 -6.14
CA ARG A 117 18.53 -10.71 -7.02
C ARG A 117 17.62 -9.72 -7.77
N SER A 118 16.29 -9.87 -7.67
CA SER A 118 15.26 -8.98 -8.20
C SER A 118 14.19 -8.58 -7.17
N GLY A 119 14.42 -8.73 -5.86
CA GLY A 119 13.42 -8.35 -4.86
C GLY A 119 13.57 -6.88 -4.54
N SER A 120 12.58 -6.07 -4.94
CA SER A 120 12.52 -4.61 -4.71
C SER A 120 12.71 -4.17 -3.26
N PHE A 121 12.73 -5.12 -2.31
CA PHE A 121 12.91 -4.87 -0.89
C PHE A 121 14.35 -5.06 -0.34
N GLY A 122 15.31 -5.53 -1.14
CA GLY A 122 16.75 -5.54 -0.78
C GLY A 122 17.13 -6.48 0.38
N ASN A 123 18.43 -6.81 0.47
CA ASN A 123 18.99 -7.61 1.55
C ASN A 123 19.03 -6.80 2.86
N GLY A 124 18.45 -7.30 3.95
CA GLY A 124 18.79 -6.83 5.30
C GLY A 124 17.66 -6.29 6.19
N MET A 125 16.39 -6.45 5.84
CA MET A 125 15.29 -6.09 6.75
C MET A 125 14.78 -7.31 7.52
N ASP A 126 14.56 -7.10 8.82
CA ASP A 126 14.11 -8.13 9.75
C ASP A 126 12.67 -8.57 9.45
N CYS A 127 12.47 -9.88 9.23
CA CYS A 127 11.16 -10.46 8.90
C CYS A 127 10.05 -10.07 9.88
N HIS A 128 10.37 -10.04 11.19
CA HIS A 128 9.39 -9.70 12.21
C HIS A 128 9.01 -8.21 12.15
N LEU A 129 9.96 -7.31 11.92
CA LEU A 129 9.65 -5.89 11.71
C LEU A 129 8.68 -5.70 10.55
N PHE A 130 8.96 -6.32 9.40
CA PHE A 130 8.10 -6.23 8.22
C PHE A 130 6.71 -6.80 8.47
N LYS A 131 6.63 -7.97 9.09
CA LYS A 131 5.36 -8.60 9.49
C LYS A 131 4.53 -7.67 10.36
N GLU A 132 5.12 -7.06 11.38
CA GLU A 132 4.37 -6.17 12.30
C GLU A 132 3.93 -4.87 11.64
N LEU A 133 4.78 -4.24 10.82
CA LEU A 133 4.43 -3.04 10.07
C LEU A 133 3.32 -3.34 9.05
N PHE A 134 3.52 -4.36 8.22
CA PHE A 134 2.57 -4.73 7.17
C PHE A 134 1.21 -5.08 7.75
N ARG A 135 1.17 -5.83 8.86
CA ARG A 135 -0.06 -6.19 9.58
C ARG A 135 -0.94 -4.98 9.90
N VAL A 136 -0.34 -3.86 10.29
CA VAL A 136 -1.09 -2.64 10.64
C VAL A 136 -1.41 -1.82 9.40
N ILE A 137 -0.41 -1.59 8.54
CA ILE A 137 -0.54 -0.69 7.38
C ILE A 137 -1.57 -1.24 6.38
N LYS A 138 -1.56 -2.54 6.07
CA LYS A 138 -2.45 -3.15 5.07
C LYS A 138 -3.93 -2.89 5.34
N THR A 139 -4.32 -2.71 6.61
CA THR A 139 -5.71 -2.44 7.02
C THR A 139 -6.24 -1.09 6.53
N LYS A 140 -5.36 -0.23 6.02
CA LYS A 140 -5.71 1.09 5.49
C LYS A 140 -5.90 1.10 3.97
N PHE A 141 -5.60 0.00 3.28
CA PHE A 141 -5.68 -0.08 1.83
C PHE A 141 -6.80 -1.02 1.39
N ALA A 142 -7.41 -0.72 0.24
CA ALA A 142 -8.32 -1.64 -0.43
C ALA A 142 -7.49 -2.67 -1.19
N ILE A 143 -7.51 -3.93 -0.71
CA ILE A 143 -6.75 -5.04 -1.29
C ILE A 143 -7.76 -6.12 -1.74
N GLN A 144 -7.72 -6.52 -3.01
CA GLN A 144 -8.63 -7.53 -3.56
C GLN A 144 -8.10 -8.96 -3.38
N TYR A 145 -6.83 -9.16 -3.70
CA TYR A 145 -6.13 -10.43 -3.51
C TYR A 145 -4.97 -10.23 -2.55
N LEU A 146 -4.80 -11.15 -1.60
CA LEU A 146 -3.68 -11.13 -0.67
C LEU A 146 -3.21 -12.55 -0.36
N GLN A 147 -1.97 -12.84 -0.71
CA GLN A 147 -1.27 -14.06 -0.39
C GLN A 147 -0.12 -13.74 0.57
N GLU A 148 -0.21 -14.23 1.80
CA GLU A 148 0.81 -14.06 2.83
C GLU A 148 1.52 -15.38 3.13
N SER A 149 2.83 -15.40 2.97
CA SER A 149 3.69 -16.54 3.29
C SER A 149 4.97 -16.07 3.97
N TYR A 150 4.95 -16.03 5.31
CA TYR A 150 6.13 -15.70 6.09
C TYR A 150 6.47 -16.77 7.15
N ARG A 151 7.77 -16.90 7.45
CA ARG A 151 8.32 -17.71 8.55
C ARG A 151 9.41 -16.90 9.26
N CYS A 152 9.00 -16.11 10.26
CA CYS A 152 9.87 -15.17 10.97
C CYS A 152 10.50 -15.77 12.25
N TYR A 153 11.01 -17.01 12.17
CA TYR A 153 11.74 -17.65 13.27
C TYR A 153 13.15 -17.08 13.50
N SER A 154 13.65 -16.29 12.56
CA SER A 154 14.91 -15.55 12.65
C SER A 154 14.74 -14.19 11.95
N SER A 155 15.68 -13.27 12.18
CA SER A 155 15.73 -11.99 11.46
C SER A 155 15.81 -12.16 9.94
N PHE A 156 16.34 -13.29 9.47
CA PHE A 156 16.45 -13.68 8.06
C PHE A 156 15.35 -14.65 7.61
N GLY A 157 14.25 -14.71 8.38
CA GLY A 157 13.08 -15.49 8.03
C GLY A 157 12.51 -15.09 6.66
N ARG A 158 11.82 -16.02 6.00
CA ARG A 158 11.14 -15.70 4.73
C ARG A 158 9.99 -14.75 5.04
N PHE A 159 9.90 -13.64 4.33
CA PHE A 159 8.71 -12.81 4.26
C PHE A 159 8.31 -12.73 2.79
N ASP A 160 7.12 -13.20 2.45
CA ASP A 160 6.61 -13.21 1.08
C ASP A 160 5.16 -12.78 1.14
N VAL A 161 4.86 -11.61 0.58
CA VAL A 161 3.49 -11.11 0.54
C VAL A 161 3.22 -10.55 -0.83
N ARG A 162 2.16 -11.06 -1.46
CA ARG A 162 1.74 -10.65 -2.80
C ARG A 162 0.28 -10.30 -2.80
N GLY A 163 -0.11 -9.36 -3.63
CA GLY A 163 -1.51 -8.98 -3.71
C GLY A 163 -1.79 -7.93 -4.75
N GLU A 164 -3.04 -7.51 -4.78
CA GLU A 164 -3.50 -6.44 -5.64
C GLU A 164 -4.11 -5.34 -4.77
N VAL A 165 -3.58 -4.13 -4.89
CA VAL A 165 -4.00 -2.95 -4.15
C VAL A 165 -4.65 -1.95 -5.09
N LEU A 166 -5.71 -1.28 -4.64
CA LEU A 166 -6.31 -0.18 -5.38
C LEU A 166 -5.23 0.88 -5.69
N ALA A 167 -5.19 1.38 -6.91
CA ALA A 167 -4.20 2.33 -7.40
C ALA A 167 -4.85 3.61 -7.95
N PHE A 168 -4.07 4.69 -8.01
CA PHE A 168 -4.45 5.88 -8.78
C PHE A 168 -4.50 5.55 -10.27
N ALA A 169 -5.41 6.17 -11.02
CA ALA A 169 -5.64 5.89 -12.45
C ALA A 169 -4.39 6.02 -13.33
N ASP A 170 -3.37 6.77 -12.88
CA ASP A 170 -2.10 6.99 -13.58
C ASP A 170 -0.93 6.10 -13.10
N ALA A 171 -1.18 5.05 -12.30
CA ALA A 171 -0.12 4.13 -11.87
C ALA A 171 0.41 3.22 -13.00
N GLY A 172 -0.03 3.44 -14.24
CA GLY A 172 0.47 2.84 -15.47
C GLY A 172 1.88 3.34 -15.82
N ASN A 173 2.84 3.03 -14.96
CA ASN A 173 4.27 2.84 -15.25
C ASN A 173 5.01 2.69 -13.92
N PHE A 174 4.86 1.52 -13.27
CA PHE A 174 5.98 1.05 -12.47
C PHE A 174 7.04 0.58 -13.47
N VAL A 175 7.93 1.52 -13.79
CA VAL A 175 9.33 1.20 -14.03
C VAL A 175 9.70 0.18 -12.96
N SER A 176 9.96 -1.05 -13.39
CA SER A 176 10.78 -1.98 -12.64
C SER A 176 12.04 -1.21 -12.25
N LEU A 177 12.07 -0.66 -11.03
CA LEU A 177 13.27 -0.03 -10.51
C LEU A 177 14.31 -1.15 -10.41
N GLN A 178 15.20 -1.15 -11.40
CA GLN A 178 16.32 -2.07 -11.55
C GLN A 178 17.28 -1.95 -10.37
#